data_AF-A0A357T4P6-F1
#
_entry.id   AF-A0A357T4P6-F1
#
_cell.length_a   1.000
_cell.length_b   1.000
_cell.length_c   1.000
_cell.angle_alpha   90.00
_cell.angle_beta   90.00
_cell.angle_gamma   90.00
#
_symmetry.space_group_name_H-M   'P 1'
#
loop_
_entity.id
_entity.type
_entity.pdbx_description
1 polymer ?
#
loop_
_entity_poly.entity_id
_entity_poly.type
_entity_poly.pdbx_seq_one_letter_code
_entity_poly.pdbx_strand_id
1 'polypeptide(L)'
;NIWRFPYITGQYGGAAFLLVYLAVAVVMGIPLMIVEYHLGRESQSSPIAGNIKLTKNKIWQLGGIFGFIGGLMIFSYYVMIIGWVLRYTVSFLTGTFRGQSMEAISLWFDSLYTNTGVTLIYEIIILAVLGVIVARGLVKGVEAVSKIAMPAMVVLFAGLAIY
;
A
#
# COMPACT_ATOMS: atom_id res chain seq x y z
N ASN A 1 4.82 -3.80 2.15
CA ASN A 1 5.98 -4.62 2.55
C ASN A 1 5.95 -5.16 3.97
N ILE A 2 5.23 -4.56 4.93
CA ILE A 2 5.32 -5.01 6.34
C ILE A 2 4.20 -5.97 6.73
N TRP A 3 3.00 -5.81 6.16
CA TRP A 3 1.87 -6.70 6.46
C TRP A 3 1.90 -7.97 5.60
N ARG A 4 1.72 -7.82 4.28
CA ARG A 4 1.53 -8.96 3.37
C ARG A 4 2.79 -9.82 3.17
N PHE A 5 3.97 -9.20 3.09
CA PHE A 5 5.18 -9.92 2.71
C PHE A 5 5.69 -10.87 3.80
N PRO A 6 5.81 -10.48 5.09
CA PRO A 6 6.18 -11.42 6.15
C PRO A 6 5.15 -12.53 6.35
N TYR A 7 3.86 -12.21 6.23
CA TYR A 7 2.78 -13.19 6.32
C TYR A 7 2.93 -14.30 5.28
N ILE A 8 3.08 -13.94 4.00
CA ILE A 8 3.28 -14.90 2.91
C ILE A 8 4.63 -15.61 3.07
N THR A 9 5.70 -14.88 3.38
CA THR A 9 7.03 -15.50 3.57
C THR A 9 7.01 -16.54 4.69
N GLY A 10 6.34 -16.28 5.80
CA GLY A 10 6.18 -17.23 6.91
C GLY A 10 5.38 -18.48 6.51
N GLN A 11 4.36 -18.34 5.65
CA GLN A 11 3.55 -19.47 5.20
C GLN A 11 4.23 -20.36 4.15
N TYR A 12 5.03 -19.77 3.26
CA TYR A 12 5.57 -20.46 2.08
C TYR A 12 7.03 -20.90 2.21
N GLY A 13 7.51 -21.18 3.42
CA GLY A 13 8.85 -21.76 3.64
C GLY A 13 9.98 -20.73 3.77
N GLY A 14 9.67 -19.49 4.16
CA GLY A 14 10.63 -18.51 4.63
C GLY A 14 11.70 -18.16 3.59
N ALA A 15 12.95 -18.57 3.87
CA ALA A 15 14.10 -18.25 3.04
C ALA A 15 14.02 -18.82 1.61
N ALA A 16 13.43 -20.01 1.42
CA ALA A 16 13.28 -20.59 0.10
C ALA A 16 12.33 -19.76 -0.79
N PHE A 17 11.19 -19.34 -0.23
CA PHE A 17 10.27 -18.41 -0.88
C PHE A 17 10.96 -17.08 -1.19
N LEU A 18 11.73 -16.54 -0.24
CA LEU A 18 12.43 -15.27 -0.41
C LEU A 18 13.39 -15.28 -1.60
N LEU A 19 14.18 -16.35 -1.77
CA LEU A 19 15.11 -16.46 -2.89
C LEU A 19 14.39 -16.45 -4.25
N VAL A 20 13.30 -17.23 -4.37
CA VAL A 20 12.48 -17.26 -5.59
C VAL A 20 11.81 -15.91 -5.83
N TYR A 21 11.27 -15.28 -4.78
CA TYR A 21 10.68 -13.96 -4.85
C TYR A 21 11.66 -12.92 -5.38
N LEU A 22 12.90 -12.90 -4.88
CA LEU A 22 13.94 -11.97 -5.34
C LEU A 22 14.33 -12.23 -6.79
N ALA A 23 14.49 -13.50 -7.19
CA ALA A 23 14.80 -13.86 -8.57
C ALA A 23 13.70 -13.37 -9.53
N VAL A 24 12.43 -13.60 -9.20
CA VAL A 24 11.29 -13.12 -10.00
C VAL A 24 11.20 -11.60 -10.02
N ALA A 25 11.47 -10.94 -8.88
CA ALA A 25 11.46 -9.47 -8.81
C ALA A 25 12.52 -8.84 -9.72
N VAL A 26 13.71 -9.43 -9.81
CA VAL A 26 14.78 -8.95 -10.70
C VAL A 26 14.47 -9.27 -12.16
N VAL A 27 14.05 -10.49 -12.47
CA VAL A 27 13.86 -10.96 -13.85
C VAL A 27 12.58 -10.42 -14.49
N MET A 28 11.50 -10.27 -13.71
CA MET A 28 10.22 -9.77 -14.23
C MET A 28 9.86 -8.39 -13.70
N GLY A 29 10.03 -8.16 -12.39
CA GLY A 29 9.63 -6.90 -11.76
C GLY A 29 10.37 -5.69 -12.32
N ILE A 30 11.71 -5.74 -12.39
CA ILE A 30 12.52 -4.63 -12.89
C ILE A 30 12.20 -4.33 -14.38
N PRO A 31 12.19 -5.30 -15.31
CA PRO A 31 11.82 -5.02 -16.69
C PRO A 31 10.41 -4.45 -16.87
N LEU A 32 9.42 -4.97 -16.14
CA LEU A 32 8.05 -4.45 -16.19
C LEU A 32 7.99 -3.00 -15.70
N MET A 33 8.67 -2.68 -14.60
CA MET A 33 8.77 -1.30 -14.10
C MET A 33 9.41 -0.36 -15.11
N ILE A 34 10.46 -0.81 -15.82
CA ILE A 34 11.12 -0.02 -16.88
C ILE A 34 10.14 0.23 -18.03
N VAL A 35 9.39 -0.78 -18.45
CA VAL A 35 8.38 -0.66 -19.52
C VAL A 35 7.30 0.34 -19.12
N GLU A 36 6.71 0.21 -17.93
CA GLU A 36 5.67 1.12 -17.45
C GLU A 36 6.19 2.56 -17.33
N TYR A 37 7.42 2.74 -16.84
CA TYR A 37 8.06 4.05 -16.76
C TYR A 37 8.23 4.69 -18.15
N HIS A 38 8.70 3.93 -19.14
CA HIS A 38 8.85 4.44 -20.51
C HIS A 38 7.49 4.77 -21.13
N LEU A 39 6.48 3.90 -20.98
CA LEU A 39 5.12 4.18 -21.46
C LEU A 39 4.54 5.46 -20.84
N GLY A 40 4.73 5.66 -19.54
CA GLY A 40 4.33 6.88 -18.84
C GLY A 40 5.06 8.11 -19.36
N ARG A 41 6.38 8.00 -19.57
CA ARG A 41 7.21 9.12 -20.04
C ARG A 41 6.89 9.52 -21.48
N GLU A 42 6.66 8.57 -22.38
CA GLU A 42 6.34 8.84 -23.78
C GLU A 42 4.89 9.35 -23.93
N SER A 43 3.95 8.81 -23.15
CA SER A 43 2.56 9.28 -23.22
C SER A 43 2.33 10.63 -22.55
N GLN A 44 3.05 10.95 -21.46
CA GLN A 44 2.79 12.10 -20.58
C GLN A 44 1.30 12.21 -20.21
N SER A 45 0.65 11.08 -19.96
CA SER A 45 -0.80 10.98 -19.78
C SER A 45 -1.16 9.86 -18.79
N SER A 46 -2.42 9.83 -18.36
CA SER A 46 -2.92 8.75 -17.49
C SER A 46 -2.85 7.38 -18.20
N PRO A 47 -2.83 6.24 -17.47
CA PRO A 47 -2.65 4.91 -18.09
C PRO A 47 -3.61 4.60 -19.25
N ILE A 48 -4.89 4.97 -19.10
CA ILE A 48 -5.90 4.77 -20.15
C ILE A 48 -5.64 5.69 -21.34
N ALA A 49 -5.52 7.00 -21.10
CA ALA A 49 -5.31 7.98 -22.16
C ALA A 49 -3.96 7.78 -22.88
N GLY A 50 -2.94 7.37 -22.13
CA GLY A 50 -1.60 7.11 -22.62
C GLY A 50 -1.56 5.92 -23.57
N ASN A 51 -2.21 4.80 -23.23
CA ASN A 51 -2.29 3.67 -24.17
C ASN A 51 -3.09 4.01 -25.43
N ILE A 52 -4.17 4.80 -25.32
CA ILE A 52 -4.92 5.28 -26.49
C ILE A 52 -4.05 6.18 -27.38
N LYS A 53 -3.21 7.03 -26.77
CA LYS A 53 -2.29 7.93 -27.49
C LYS A 53 -1.14 7.18 -28.16
N LEU A 54 -0.61 6.14 -27.52
CA LEU A 54 0.56 5.40 -27.99
C LEU A 54 0.23 4.33 -29.04
N THR A 55 -1.01 3.82 -29.10
CA THR A 55 -1.37 2.78 -30.07
C THR A 55 -2.83 2.83 -30.49
N LYS A 56 -3.07 2.55 -31.79
CA LYS A 56 -4.41 2.39 -32.37
C LYS A 56 -4.98 0.98 -32.21
N ASN A 57 -4.17 0.02 -31.75
CA ASN A 57 -4.61 -1.35 -31.58
C ASN A 57 -5.39 -1.49 -30.26
N LYS A 58 -6.67 -1.85 -30.38
CA LYS A 58 -7.62 -1.95 -29.27
C LYS A 58 -7.19 -2.94 -28.19
N ILE A 59 -6.45 -4.00 -28.52
CA ILE A 59 -5.98 -5.00 -27.55
C ILE A 59 -5.00 -4.36 -26.57
N TRP A 60 -4.05 -3.57 -27.06
CA TRP A 60 -3.06 -2.90 -26.22
C TRP A 60 -3.65 -1.74 -25.40
N GLN A 61 -4.75 -1.16 -25.87
CA GLN A 61 -5.52 -0.19 -25.08
C GLN A 61 -6.17 -0.80 -23.85
N LEU A 62 -6.53 -2.09 -23.89
CA LEU A 62 -7.07 -2.79 -22.72
C LEU A 62 -6.09 -2.82 -21.55
N GLY A 63 -4.77 -2.82 -21.81
CA GLY A 63 -3.76 -2.81 -20.76
C GLY A 63 -3.91 -1.63 -19.79
N GLY A 64 -4.24 -0.44 -20.31
CA GLY A 64 -4.46 0.76 -19.48
C GLY A 64 -5.74 0.64 -18.64
N ILE A 65 -6.77 -0.01 -19.17
CA ILE A 65 -8.04 -0.26 -18.46
C ILE A 65 -7.82 -1.29 -17.36
N PHE A 66 -7.14 -2.41 -17.65
CA PHE A 66 -6.82 -3.43 -16.64
C PHE A 66 -5.91 -2.87 -15.55
N GLY A 67 -4.93 -2.03 -15.89
CA GLY A 67 -4.10 -1.34 -14.89
C GLY A 67 -4.92 -0.42 -13.99
N PHE A 68 -5.85 0.35 -14.55
CA PHE A 68 -6.73 1.22 -13.78
C PHE A 68 -7.68 0.43 -12.86
N ILE A 69 -8.36 -0.58 -13.39
CA ILE A 69 -9.28 -1.42 -12.60
C ILE A 69 -8.52 -2.18 -11.52
N GLY A 70 -7.36 -2.76 -11.86
CA GLY A 70 -6.50 -3.44 -10.89
C GLY A 70 -6.03 -2.49 -9.79
N GLY A 71 -5.62 -1.29 -10.13
CA GLY A 71 -5.28 -0.23 -9.17
C GLY A 71 -6.45 0.13 -8.26
N LEU A 72 -7.66 0.25 -8.81
CA LEU A 72 -8.88 0.55 -8.04
C LEU A 72 -9.25 -0.59 -7.08
N MET A 73 -9.14 -1.85 -7.53
CA MET A 73 -9.37 -3.03 -6.68
C MET A 73 -8.35 -3.14 -5.57
N ILE A 74 -7.08 -2.81 -5.84
CA ILE A 74 -6.04 -2.80 -4.82
C ILE A 74 -6.30 -1.67 -3.82
N PHE A 75 -6.64 -0.49 -4.32
CA PHE A 75 -6.93 0.68 -3.51
C PHE A 75 -8.06 0.43 -2.50
N SER A 76 -9.15 -0.24 -2.92
CA SER A 76 -10.31 -0.45 -2.06
C SER A 76 -9.98 -1.20 -0.76
N TYR A 77 -9.24 -2.31 -0.83
CA TYR A 77 -8.86 -3.04 0.38
C TYR A 77 -7.68 -2.42 1.11
N TYR A 78 -6.78 -1.69 0.42
CA TYR A 78 -5.68 -1.01 1.09
C TYR A 78 -6.17 0.14 1.98
N VAL A 79 -7.22 0.86 1.58
CA VAL A 79 -7.84 1.89 2.43
C VAL A 79 -8.33 1.29 3.76
N MET A 80 -8.98 0.13 3.71
CA MET A 80 -9.41 -0.61 4.90
C MET A 80 -8.22 -0.96 5.82
N ILE A 81 -7.14 -1.53 5.26
CA ILE A 81 -5.95 -1.90 6.04
C ILE A 81 -5.31 -0.68 6.69
N ILE A 82 -5.19 0.44 5.97
CA ILE A 82 -4.65 1.69 6.53
C ILE A 82 -5.57 2.23 7.65
N GLY A 83 -6.88 2.09 7.49
CA GLY A 83 -7.85 2.42 8.53
C GLY A 83 -7.62 1.63 9.82
N TRP A 84 -7.35 0.31 9.72
CA TRP A 84 -6.98 -0.50 10.88
C TRP A 84 -5.68 -0.04 11.53
N VAL A 85 -4.66 0.29 10.75
CA VAL A 85 -3.38 0.81 11.26
C VAL A 85 -3.60 2.13 12.01
N LEU A 86 -4.43 3.03 11.48
CA LEU A 86 -4.77 4.29 12.15
C LEU A 86 -5.50 4.04 13.48
N ARG A 87 -6.50 3.15 13.50
CA ARG A 87 -7.21 2.79 14.73
C ARG A 87 -6.28 2.15 15.77
N TYR A 88 -5.37 1.30 15.33
CA TYR A 88 -4.36 0.69 16.19
C TYR A 88 -3.44 1.75 16.81
N THR A 89 -2.99 2.71 15.98
CA THR A 89 -2.16 3.85 16.41
C THR A 89 -2.88 4.71 17.44
N VAL A 90 -4.13 5.10 17.18
CA VAL A 90 -4.93 5.88 18.14
C VAL A 90 -5.10 5.12 19.45
N SER A 91 -5.44 3.83 19.40
CA SER A 91 -5.65 3.00 20.59
C SER A 91 -4.38 2.83 21.42
N PHE A 92 -3.22 2.75 20.76
CA PHE A 92 -1.93 2.74 21.43
C PHE A 92 -1.64 4.08 22.13
N LEU A 93 -1.89 5.20 21.45
CA LEU A 93 -1.67 6.55 21.99
C LEU A 93 -2.62 6.89 23.15
N THR A 94 -3.87 6.41 23.11
CA THR A 94 -4.85 6.60 24.19
C THR A 94 -4.62 5.66 25.38
N GLY A 95 -3.64 4.75 25.30
CA GLY A 95 -3.28 3.85 26.39
C GLY A 95 -4.20 2.64 26.54
N THR A 96 -5.02 2.32 25.53
CA THR A 96 -5.97 1.20 25.55
C THR A 96 -5.29 -0.16 25.81
N PHE A 97 -4.02 -0.30 25.41
CA PHE A 97 -3.25 -1.53 25.55
C PHE A 97 -2.36 -1.59 26.80
N ARG A 98 -2.38 -0.58 27.68
CA ARG A 98 -1.53 -0.56 28.87
C ARG A 98 -1.97 -1.64 29.86
N GLY A 99 -1.06 -2.53 30.23
CA GLY A 99 -1.32 -3.63 31.18
C GLY A 99 -2.21 -4.75 30.63
N GLN A 100 -2.48 -4.77 29.32
CA GLN A 100 -3.25 -5.84 28.68
C GLN A 100 -2.35 -7.02 28.33
N SER A 101 -2.90 -8.24 28.38
CA SER A 101 -2.21 -9.44 27.91
C SER A 101 -2.17 -9.49 26.37
N MET A 102 -1.27 -10.31 25.83
CA MET A 102 -1.16 -10.50 24.37
C MET A 102 -2.45 -11.09 23.77
N GLU A 103 -3.11 -11.98 24.50
CA GLU A 103 -4.38 -12.59 24.12
C GLU A 103 -5.50 -11.55 24.08
N ALA A 104 -5.55 -10.65 25.06
CA ALA A 104 -6.54 -9.57 25.10
C ALA A 104 -6.37 -8.60 23.91
N ILE A 105 -5.14 -8.30 23.52
CA ILE A 105 -4.83 -7.47 22.34
C ILE A 105 -5.24 -8.20 21.05
N SER A 106 -5.01 -9.51 20.95
CA SER A 106 -5.44 -10.32 19.80
C SER A 106 -6.95 -10.34 19.66
N LEU A 107 -7.69 -10.59 20.75
CA LEU A 107 -9.15 -10.57 20.75
C LEU A 107 -9.70 -9.18 20.43
N TRP A 108 -9.04 -8.12 20.90
CA TRP A 108 -9.38 -6.77 20.51
C TRP A 108 -9.17 -6.53 19.01
N PHE A 109 -8.09 -7.08 18.43
CA PHE A 109 -7.87 -7.00 16.98
C PHE A 109 -8.98 -7.74 16.22
N ASP A 110 -9.46 -8.89 16.72
CA ASP A 110 -10.59 -9.60 16.11
C ASP A 110 -11.90 -8.80 16.17
N SER A 111 -12.05 -7.99 17.22
CA SER A 111 -13.15 -7.03 17.35
C SER A 111 -13.06 -5.85 16.37
N LEU A 112 -11.90 -5.61 15.74
CA LEU A 112 -11.72 -4.53 14.76
C LEU A 112 -12.53 -4.78 13.50
N TYR A 113 -12.30 -5.93 12.86
CA TYR A 113 -12.90 -6.22 11.55
C TYR A 113 -14.37 -6.63 11.67
N THR A 114 -14.83 -7.05 12.85
CA THR A 114 -16.24 -7.36 13.12
C THR A 114 -17.08 -6.11 13.43
N ASN A 115 -16.46 -5.01 13.86
CA ASN A 115 -17.15 -3.74 14.10
C ASN A 115 -17.12 -2.85 12.85
N THR A 116 -18.10 -3.07 11.97
CA THR A 116 -18.23 -2.36 10.68
C THR A 116 -18.35 -0.85 10.84
N GLY A 117 -19.06 -0.38 11.86
CA GLY A 117 -19.30 1.05 12.08
C GLY A 117 -18.02 1.82 12.41
N VAL A 118 -17.22 1.30 13.35
CA VAL A 118 -15.95 1.93 13.70
C VAL A 118 -14.96 1.86 12.54
N THR A 119 -14.86 0.71 11.86
CA THR A 119 -13.94 0.54 10.72
C THR A 119 -14.26 1.53 9.59
N LEU A 120 -15.54 1.73 9.25
CA LEU A 120 -15.98 2.72 8.26
C LEU A 120 -15.55 4.15 8.60
N ILE A 121 -15.61 4.55 9.88
CA ILE A 121 -15.19 5.90 10.30
C ILE A 121 -13.70 6.11 10.00
N TYR A 122 -12.85 5.14 10.34
CA TYR A 122 -11.42 5.24 10.07
C TYR A 122 -11.11 5.19 8.56
N GLU A 123 -11.86 4.41 7.78
CA GLU A 123 -11.76 4.42 6.32
C GLU A 123 -12.11 5.78 5.72
N ILE A 124 -13.21 6.40 6.15
CA ILE A 124 -13.61 7.74 5.70
C ILE A 124 -12.55 8.77 6.05
N ILE A 125 -11.96 8.70 7.26
CA ILE A 125 -10.86 9.58 7.66
C ILE A 125 -9.66 9.39 6.72
N ILE A 126 -9.28 8.14 6.42
CA ILE A 126 -8.17 7.86 5.51
C ILE A 126 -8.46 8.37 4.09
N LEU A 127 -9.67 8.16 3.57
CA LEU A 127 -10.07 8.69 2.27
C LEU A 127 -10.02 10.21 2.23
N ALA A 128 -10.46 10.89 3.29
CA ALA A 128 -10.39 12.34 3.39
C ALA A 128 -8.93 12.83 3.40
N VAL A 129 -8.05 12.19 4.19
CA VAL A 129 -6.62 12.52 4.25
C VAL A 129 -5.95 12.30 2.90
N LEU A 130 -6.17 11.15 2.27
CA LEU A 130 -5.64 10.84 0.94
C LEU A 130 -6.17 11.82 -0.11
N GLY A 131 -7.46 12.16 -0.05
CA GLY A 131 -8.08 13.15 -0.92
C GLY A 131 -7.44 14.53 -0.79
N VAL A 132 -7.16 14.99 0.43
CA VAL A 132 -6.46 16.27 0.67
C VAL A 132 -5.03 16.24 0.13
N ILE A 133 -4.31 15.13 0.32
CA ILE A 133 -2.94 14.98 -0.19
C ILE A 133 -2.93 15.01 -1.73
N VAL A 134 -3.83 14.27 -2.37
CA VAL A 134 -3.94 14.23 -3.84
C VAL A 134 -4.40 15.58 -4.40
N ALA A 135 -5.32 16.27 -3.73
CA ALA A 135 -5.79 17.60 -4.14
C ALA A 135 -4.68 18.66 -4.12
N ARG A 136 -3.64 18.48 -3.29
CA ARG A 136 -2.43 19.34 -3.29
C ARG A 136 -1.47 19.05 -4.45
N GLY A 137 -1.77 18.07 -5.28
CA GLY A 137 -0.97 17.67 -6.45
C GLY A 137 0.26 16.84 -6.10
N LEU A 138 1.06 16.53 -7.13
CA LEU A 138 2.20 15.62 -7.01
C LEU A 138 3.29 16.17 -6.08
N VAL A 139 3.79 17.39 -6.34
CA VAL A 139 4.96 17.94 -5.64
C VAL A 139 4.62 18.35 -4.20
N LYS A 140 3.55 19.14 -4.01
CA LYS A 140 3.16 19.68 -2.69
C LYS A 140 2.35 18.69 -1.84
N GLY A 141 1.81 17.64 -2.45
CA GLY A 141 1.05 16.60 -1.77
C GLY A 141 1.88 15.34 -1.60
N VAL A 142 1.87 14.50 -2.64
CA VAL A 142 2.41 13.12 -2.59
C VAL A 142 3.91 13.10 -2.30
N GLU A 143 4.70 13.89 -3.02
CA GLU A 143 6.15 13.93 -2.88
C GLU A 143 6.58 14.51 -1.53
N ALA A 144 5.92 15.60 -1.08
CA ALA A 144 6.19 16.21 0.21
C ALA A 144 5.99 15.23 1.38
N VAL A 145 4.89 14.47 1.38
CA VAL A 145 4.64 13.45 2.40
C VAL A 145 5.64 12.30 2.29
N SER A 146 5.93 11.84 1.07
CA SER A 146 6.84 10.71 0.83
C SER A 146 8.27 11.01 1.28
N LYS A 147 8.75 12.25 1.09
CA LYS A 147 10.08 12.71 1.55
C LYS A 147 10.28 12.60 3.06
N ILE A 148 9.19 12.68 3.84
CA ILE A 148 9.23 12.56 5.30
C ILE A 148 8.94 11.12 5.73
N ALA A 149 7.88 10.52 5.17
CA ALA A 149 7.41 9.20 5.57
C ALA A 149 8.44 8.10 5.27
N MET A 150 9.08 8.12 4.10
CA MET A 150 10.01 7.07 3.70
C MET A 150 11.26 7.01 4.60
N PRO A 151 12.00 8.11 4.85
CA PRO A 151 13.12 8.07 5.80
C PRO A 151 12.70 7.71 7.22
N ALA A 152 11.57 8.25 7.70
CA ALA A 152 11.07 7.94 9.04
C ALA A 152 10.79 6.44 9.22
N MET A 153 10.21 5.79 8.21
CA MET A 153 10.01 4.33 8.22
C MET A 153 11.33 3.57 8.30
N VAL A 154 12.36 3.96 7.53
CA VAL A 154 13.68 3.30 7.56
C VAL A 154 14.31 3.43 8.94
N VAL A 155 14.29 4.62 9.55
CA VAL A 155 14.85 4.86 10.88
C VAL A 155 14.11 4.04 11.95
N LEU A 156 12.77 4.01 11.91
CA LEU A 156 11.96 3.21 12.83
C LEU A 156 12.30 1.73 12.74
N PHE A 157 12.44 1.17 11.53
CA PHE A 157 12.77 -0.26 11.39
C PHE A 157 14.20 -0.58 11.76
N ALA A 158 15.15 0.29 11.45
CA ALA A 158 16.52 0.11 11.92
C ALA A 158 16.55 0.08 13.46
N GLY A 159 15.82 0.98 14.12
CA GLY A 159 15.67 0.99 15.57
C GLY A 159 15.04 -0.30 16.11
N LEU A 160 13.93 -0.74 15.53
CA LEU A 160 13.25 -1.98 15.93
C LEU A 160 14.06 -3.25 15.66
N ALA A 161 14.92 -3.26 14.64
CA ALA A 161 15.76 -4.42 14.33
C ALA A 161 16.96 -4.54 15.28
N ILE A 162 17.38 -3.43 15.89
CA ILE A 162 18.49 -3.39 16.85
C ILE A 162 18.00 -3.69 18.28
N TYR A 163 16.78 -3.26 18.61
CA TYR A 163 16.12 -3.51 19.91
C TYR A 163 15.77 -4.99 20.10
#